data_AF-A0A9C7LCI0-F1
#
_entry.id   AF-A0A9C7LCI0-F1
#
_cell.length_a   1.000
_cell.length_b   1.000
_cell.length_c   1.000
_cell.angle_alpha   90.00
_cell.angle_beta   90.00
_cell.angle_gamma   90.00
#
_symmetry.space_group_name_H-M   'P 1'
#
loop_
_entity.id
_entity.type
_entity.pdbx_description
1 polymer ?
#
loop_
_entity_poly.entity_id
_entity_poly.type
_entity_poly.pdbx_seq_one_letter_code
_entity_poly.pdbx_strand_id
1 'polypeptide(L)' 'MRQTPLVSGFLYLILAVLFTYFAIKNVQEDGWGFFSYLLIILATFDLGSGLKMIAIHYKMKKTNNTKK' A
#
# COMPACT_ATOMS: atom_id res chain seq x y z
N MET A 1 12.96 0.52 18.20
CA MET A 1 12.81 1.71 17.33
C MET A 1 11.33 1.97 17.13
N ARG A 2 10.83 3.16 17.47
CA ARG A 2 9.40 3.49 17.42
C ARG A 2 9.02 3.70 15.95
N GLN A 3 8.68 2.63 15.24
CA GLN A 3 8.24 2.72 13.83
C GLN A 3 7.01 3.62 13.79
N THR A 4 7.17 4.81 13.23
CA THR A 4 6.07 5.75 13.05
C THR A 4 5.11 5.15 12.02
N PRO A 5 3.80 5.08 12.32
CA PRO A 5 2.79 4.54 11.40
C PRO A 5 2.85 5.15 9.99
N LEU A 6 3.34 6.38 9.88
CA LEU A 6 3.56 7.06 8.60
C LEU A 6 4.63 6.41 7.72
N VAL A 7 5.77 5.99 8.31
CA VAL A 7 6.89 5.44 7.56
C VAL A 7 6.52 4.07 7.00
N SER A 8 5.88 3.24 7.81
CA SER A 8 5.40 1.93 7.34
C SER A 8 4.30 2.08 6.29
N GLY A 9 3.42 3.10 6.38
CA GLY A 9 2.36 3.33 5.39
C GLY A 9 2.90 3.75 4.03
N PHE A 10 3.95 4.58 4.04
CA PHE A 10 4.64 5.00 2.82
C PHE A 10 5.37 3.84 2.13
N LEU A 11 6.01 2.95 2.89
CA LEU A 11 6.67 1.76 2.34
C LEU A 11 5.66 0.83 1.63
N TYR A 12 4.48 0.62 2.23
CA TYR A 12 3.42 -0.15 1.59
C TYR A 12 2.95 0.48 0.27
N LEU A 13 2.83 1.81 0.19
CA LEU A 13 2.46 2.47 -1.06
C LEU A 13 3.53 2.32 -2.14
N ILE A 14 4.81 2.45 -1.80
CA ILE A 14 5.91 2.23 -2.76
C ILE A 14 5.85 0.79 -3.28
N LEU A 15 5.68 -0.18 -2.38
CA LEU A 15 5.63 -1.59 -2.74
C LEU A 15 4.41 -1.91 -3.62
N ALA A 16 3.26 -1.32 -3.33
CA ALA A 16 2.07 -1.45 -4.16
C ALA A 16 2.28 -0.94 -5.59
N VAL A 17 2.96 0.21 -5.76
CA VAL A 17 3.32 0.74 -7.08
C VAL A 17 4.28 -0.21 -7.81
N LEU A 18 5.27 -0.74 -7.09
CA LEU A 18 6.24 -1.68 -7.64
C LEU A 18 5.58 -2.99 -8.12
N PHE A 19 4.73 -3.59 -7.29
CA PHE A 19 4.00 -4.80 -7.69
C PHE A 19 3.02 -4.54 -8.83
N THR A 20 2.40 -3.35 -8.88
CA THR A 20 1.55 -2.97 -10.03
C THR A 20 2.36 -2.89 -11.32
N TYR A 21 3.56 -2.29 -11.28
CA TYR A 21 4.46 -2.25 -12.43
C TYR A 21 4.85 -3.65 -12.90
N PHE A 22 5.22 -4.54 -11.97
CA PHE A 22 5.53 -5.93 -12.31
C PHE A 22 4.34 -6.70 -12.86
N ALA A 23 3.13 -6.48 -12.33
CA ALA A 23 1.92 -7.09 -12.88
C ALA A 23 1.69 -6.68 -14.33
N ILE A 24 1.82 -5.38 -14.64
CA ILE A 24 1.68 -4.87 -16.01
C ILE A 24 2.72 -5.49 -16.94
N LYS A 25 3.99 -5.49 -16.54
CA LYS A 25 5.07 -6.10 -17.34
C LYS A 25 4.85 -7.58 -17.57
N ASN A 26 4.43 -8.31 -16.54
CA ASN A 26 4.15 -9.74 -16.64
C ASN A 26 2.96 -10.02 -17.58
N VAL A 27 1.88 -9.23 -17.52
CA VAL A 27 0.74 -9.37 -18.45
C VAL A 27 1.14 -9.03 -19.88
N GLN A 28 2.05 -8.08 -20.09
CA GLN A 28 2.55 -7.73 -21.43
C GLN A 28 3.43 -8.82 -22.03
N GLU A 29 4.23 -9.51 -21.23
CA GLU A 29 5.19 -10.51 -21.69
C GLU A 29 4.57 -11.91 -21.77
N ASP A 30 3.83 -12.33 -20.76
CA ASP A 30 3.29 -13.70 -20.61
C ASP A 30 1.76 -13.79 -20.73
N GLY A 31 1.07 -12.64 -20.82
CA GLY A 31 -0.39 -12.58 -20.76
C GLY A 31 -0.95 -12.75 -19.35
N TRP A 32 -2.25 -12.99 -19.25
CA TRP A 32 -2.93 -13.19 -17.97
C TRP A 32 -2.63 -14.57 -17.40
N GLY A 33 -1.75 -14.64 -16.41
CA GLY A 33 -1.35 -15.88 -15.74
C GLY A 33 -1.49 -15.83 -14.22
N PHE A 34 -1.20 -16.95 -13.57
CA PHE A 34 -1.20 -17.07 -12.11
C PHE A 34 -0.36 -15.98 -11.43
N PHE A 35 0.86 -15.73 -11.95
CA PHE A 35 1.75 -14.71 -11.41
C PHE A 35 1.18 -13.28 -11.55
N SER A 36 0.52 -12.96 -12.65
CA SER A 36 -0.13 -11.67 -12.85
C SER A 36 -1.19 -11.41 -11.77
N TYR A 37 -2.05 -12.40 -11.50
CA TYR A 37 -3.07 -12.29 -10.45
C TYR A 37 -2.45 -12.25 -9.05
N LEU A 38 -1.40 -13.02 -8.80
CA LEU A 38 -0.68 -12.99 -7.53
C LEU A 38 -0.10 -11.58 -7.27
N LEU A 39 0.53 -10.97 -8.26
CA LEU A 39 1.08 -9.62 -8.17
C LEU A 39 -0.01 -8.56 -7.92
N ILE A 40 -1.16 -8.69 -8.58
CA ILE A 40 -2.32 -7.80 -8.37
C ILE A 40 -2.87 -7.92 -6.94
N ILE A 41 -2.98 -9.15 -6.43
CA ILE A 41 -3.46 -9.40 -5.06
C ILE A 41 -2.49 -8.79 -4.04
N LEU A 42 -1.19 -9.01 -4.20
CA LEU A 42 -0.17 -8.41 -3.33
C LEU A 42 -0.21 -6.87 -3.38
N ALA A 43 -0.26 -6.30 -4.59
CA ALA A 43 -0.39 -4.86 -4.77
C ALA A 43 -1.64 -4.30 -4.06
N THR A 44 -2.76 -5.02 -4.11
CA THR A 44 -4.02 -4.62 -3.47
C THR A 44 -3.91 -4.63 -1.94
N PHE A 45 -3.31 -5.67 -1.37
CA PHE A 45 -3.08 -5.75 0.09
C PHE A 45 -2.16 -4.63 0.58
N ASP A 46 -1.10 -4.34 -0.16
CA ASP A 46 -0.16 -3.27 0.16
C ASP A 46 -0.83 -1.89 0.04
N LEU A 47 -1.57 -1.63 -1.03
CA LEU A 47 -2.32 -0.37 -1.20
C LEU A 47 -3.33 -0.15 -0.08
N GLY A 48 -4.11 -1.19 0.26
CA GLY A 48 -5.09 -1.12 1.34
C GLY A 48 -4.44 -0.86 2.70
N SER A 49 -3.33 -1.54 3.00
CA SER A 49 -2.57 -1.35 4.23
C SER A 49 -1.95 0.05 4.33
N GLY A 50 -1.35 0.52 3.24
CA GLY A 50 -0.79 1.87 3.13
C GLY A 50 -1.84 2.96 3.34
N LEU A 51 -2.97 2.87 2.63
CA LEU A 51 -4.10 3.80 2.77
C LEU A 51 -4.68 3.80 4.18
N LYS A 52 -4.90 2.62 4.78
CA LYS A 52 -5.40 2.50 6.16
C LYS A 52 -4.49 3.22 7.14
N MET A 53 -3.17 3.08 7.00
CA MET A 53 -2.23 3.67 7.95
C MET A 53 -2.13 5.19 7.82
N ILE A 54 -2.24 5.71 6.60
CA ILE A 54 -2.40 7.15 6.34
C ILE A 54 -3.71 7.67 6.93
N ALA A 55 -4.82 6.96 6.72
CA ALA A 55 -6.13 7.33 7.27
C ALA A 55 -6.11 7.36 8.81
N ILE A 56 -5.44 6.39 9.45
CA ILE A 56 -5.24 6.37 10.91
C ILE A 56 -4.44 7.59 11.36
N HIS A 57 -3.39 7.98 10.63
CA HIS A 57 -2.63 9.20 10.95
C HIS A 57 -3.51 10.46 10.93
N TYR A 58 -4.32 10.65 9.89
CA TYR A 58 -5.26 11.77 9.82
C TYR A 58 -6.32 11.73 10.93
N LYS A 59 -6.85 10.55 11.25
CA LYS A 59 -7.83 10.37 12.33
C LYS A 59 -7.22 10.73 13.69
N MET A 60 -6.01 10.26 13.99
CA MET A 60 -5.30 10.60 15.23
C MET A 60 -5.00 12.09 15.35
N LYS A 61 -4.63 12.74 14.24
CA LYS A 61 -4.41 14.20 14.20
C LYS A 61 -5.70 14.98 14.49
N LYS A 62 -6.84 14.53 13.96
CA LYS A 62 -8.15 15.14 14.22
C LYS A 62 -8.56 15.03 15.69
N THR A 63 -8.43 13.84 16.29
CA THR A 63 -8.78 13.62 17.72
C THR A 63 -7.89 14.42 18.68
N ASN A 64 -6.60 14.56 18.39
CA ASN A 64 -5.71 15.39 19.21
C ASN A 64 -6.05 16.89 19.14
N ASN A 65 -6.61 17.37 18.03
CA ASN A 65 -7.02 18.77 17.88
C ASN A 65 -8.36 19.09 18.55
N THR A 66 -9.19 18.08 18.87
CA THR A 66 -10.47 18.26 19.57
C THR A 66 -10.31 18.22 21.10
N LYS A 67 -9.16 17.75 21.60
CA LYS A 67 -8.83 17.69 23.04
C LYS A 67 -7.95 18.84 23.53
N LYS A 68 -7.66 19.81 22.66
CA LYS A 68 -6.88 21.01 22.97
C LYS A 68 -7.80 22.22 22.91
#